data_AF-A0A454XKV8-F1
#
_entry.id   AF-A0A454XKV8-F1
#
_cell.length_a   1.000
_cell.length_b   1.000
_cell.length_c   1.000
_cell.angle_alpha   90.00
_cell.angle_beta   90.00
_cell.angle_gamma   90.00
#
_symmetry.space_group_name_H-M   'P 1'
#
loop_
_entity.id
_entity.type
_entity.pdbx_description
1 polymer ?
#
loop_
_entity_poly.entity_id
_entity_poly.type
_entity_poly.pdbx_seq_one_letter_code
_entity_poly.pdbx_strand_id
1 'polypeptide(L)'
;MGIRGSPMIVLILTLASAAALNKKFSAVAEKCCPAAAFQCCYNAIDFNLRLSCAQIPDVNRTDNEMIRCVQTELHGENDTMETGIGHLGCCQTFKNDQTDPRSMCYVTCRFFLHTPSFNSSEKLYMIEECRLTNPLYTCFNDCRTVHNENKAKGEMLTMYNETELCASYRKKKEEIPSTPTPLDEVQFNQIAEDEPTPVDVEQTTPVTQKVARPPLIDYKAGTIAGLPATPLERFFNKVADLIDLEGHLKDLLDLE
;
A
#
# COMPACT_ATOMS: atom_id res chain seq x y z
N MET A 1 7.42 44.26 -16.47
CA MET A 1 6.48 43.74 -17.50
C MET A 1 5.97 42.38 -17.01
N GLY A 2 4.73 42.32 -16.50
CA GLY A 2 4.14 41.08 -15.99
C GLY A 2 3.41 40.35 -17.12
N ILE A 3 3.83 39.13 -17.43
CA ILE A 3 3.14 38.25 -18.39
C ILE A 3 1.85 37.79 -17.72
N ARG A 4 0.73 38.42 -18.06
CA ARG A 4 -0.62 37.93 -17.72
C ARG A 4 -0.89 36.69 -18.58
N GLY A 5 -0.50 35.52 -18.09
CA GLY A 5 -0.81 34.24 -18.74
C GLY A 5 -2.31 33.96 -18.67
N SER A 6 -2.96 33.78 -19.83
CA SER A 6 -4.37 33.42 -19.92
C SER A 6 -4.62 32.02 -19.34
N PRO A 7 -5.49 31.87 -18.32
CA PRO A 7 -5.76 30.59 -17.65
C PRO A 7 -6.37 29.53 -18.58
N MET A 8 -6.98 29.92 -19.70
CA MET A 8 -7.56 29.02 -20.71
C MET A 8 -6.53 28.12 -21.40
N ILE A 9 -5.28 28.57 -21.60
CA ILE A 9 -4.28 27.80 -22.35
C ILE A 9 -3.79 26.59 -21.52
N VAL A 10 -3.67 26.75 -20.21
CA VAL A 10 -3.23 25.68 -19.29
C VAL A 10 -4.26 24.53 -19.23
N LEU A 11 -5.55 24.84 -19.36
CA LEU A 11 -6.63 23.86 -19.28
C LEU A 11 -6.70 22.96 -20.52
N ILE A 12 -6.37 23.48 -21.71
CA ILE A 12 -6.36 22.69 -22.96
C ILE A 12 -5.15 21.72 -22.99
N LEU A 13 -3.99 22.16 -22.50
CA LEU A 13 -2.77 21.33 -22.45
C LEU A 13 -2.89 20.12 -21.50
N THR A 14 -3.64 20.26 -20.40
CA THR A 14 -3.84 19.18 -19.44
C THR A 14 -4.76 18.07 -19.97
N LEU A 15 -5.81 18.42 -20.74
CA LEU A 15 -6.76 17.44 -21.30
C LEU A 15 -6.15 16.54 -22.39
N ALA A 16 -5.28 17.08 -23.26
CA ALA A 16 -4.65 16.29 -24.33
C ALA A 16 -3.72 15.18 -23.80
N SER A 17 -3.09 15.43 -22.65
CA SER A 17 -2.15 14.48 -22.02
C SER A 17 -2.86 13.24 -21.46
N ALA A 18 -4.07 13.41 -20.91
CA ALA A 18 -4.85 12.30 -20.35
C ALA A 18 -5.34 11.32 -21.43
N ALA A 19 -5.78 11.82 -22.59
CA ALA A 19 -6.28 10.99 -23.68
C ALA A 19 -5.21 10.08 -24.29
N ALA A 20 -3.97 10.57 -24.40
CA ALA A 20 -2.85 9.77 -24.91
C ALA A 20 -2.47 8.61 -23.96
N LEU A 21 -2.57 8.84 -22.65
CA LEU A 21 -2.26 7.84 -21.63
C LEU A 21 -3.27 6.67 -21.66
N ASN A 22 -4.57 6.98 -21.76
CA ASN A 22 -5.64 5.98 -21.82
C ASN A 22 -5.47 5.02 -23.01
N LYS A 23 -5.06 5.53 -24.17
CA LYS A 23 -4.80 4.68 -25.35
C LYS A 23 -3.66 3.71 -25.12
N LYS A 24 -2.59 4.14 -24.41
CA LYS A 24 -1.47 3.25 -24.06
C LYS A 24 -1.92 2.13 -23.12
N PHE A 25 -2.69 2.46 -22.08
CA PHE A 25 -3.14 1.46 -21.10
C PHE A 25 -4.09 0.42 -21.69
N SER A 26 -5.04 0.83 -22.53
CA SER A 26 -5.92 -0.10 -23.24
C SER A 26 -5.12 -1.08 -24.10
N ALA A 27 -4.17 -0.57 -24.90
CA ALA A 27 -3.36 -1.42 -25.78
C ALA A 27 -2.50 -2.43 -24.99
N VAL A 28 -1.95 -2.02 -23.84
CA VAL A 28 -1.19 -2.94 -22.97
C VAL A 28 -2.11 -4.00 -22.35
N ALA A 29 -3.29 -3.61 -21.85
CA ALA A 29 -4.25 -4.55 -21.29
C ALA A 29 -4.74 -5.57 -22.33
N GLU A 30 -5.06 -5.14 -23.55
CA GLU A 30 -5.41 -6.02 -24.69
C GLU A 30 -4.29 -7.01 -25.03
N LYS A 31 -3.04 -6.55 -25.01
CA LYS A 31 -1.88 -7.39 -25.35
C LYS A 31 -1.56 -8.42 -24.27
N CYS A 32 -1.64 -8.03 -23.00
CA CYS A 32 -1.12 -8.83 -21.90
C CYS A 32 -2.17 -9.71 -21.22
N CYS A 33 -3.44 -9.35 -21.30
CA CYS A 33 -4.50 -10.02 -20.58
C CYS A 33 -5.47 -10.69 -21.56
N PRO A 34 -6.01 -11.87 -21.21
CA PRO A 34 -7.10 -12.46 -21.96
C PRO A 34 -8.28 -11.48 -22.04
N ALA A 35 -9.08 -11.58 -23.11
CA ALA A 35 -10.24 -10.71 -23.31
C ALA A 35 -11.18 -10.68 -22.09
N ALA A 36 -11.39 -11.83 -21.43
CA ALA A 36 -12.20 -11.94 -20.22
C ALA A 36 -11.65 -11.11 -19.03
N ALA A 37 -10.33 -10.91 -18.95
CA ALA A 37 -9.65 -10.18 -17.89
C ALA A 37 -9.27 -8.73 -18.27
N PHE A 38 -9.64 -8.28 -19.46
CA PHE A 38 -9.28 -6.95 -19.98
C PHE A 38 -9.60 -5.82 -19.00
N GLN A 39 -10.85 -5.74 -18.52
CA GLN A 39 -11.28 -4.64 -17.65
C GLN A 39 -10.54 -4.65 -16.30
N CYS A 40 -10.31 -5.85 -15.73
CA CYS A 40 -9.52 -6.01 -14.51
C CYS A 40 -8.10 -5.47 -14.70
N CYS A 41 -7.43 -5.83 -15.80
CA CYS A 41 -6.11 -5.34 -16.12
C CYS A 41 -6.06 -3.85 -16.39
N TYR A 42 -6.98 -3.34 -17.20
CA TYR A 42 -7.09 -1.91 -17.51
C TYR A 42 -7.23 -1.10 -16.21
N ASN A 43 -8.15 -1.48 -15.33
CA ASN A 43 -8.33 -0.81 -14.05
C ASN A 43 -7.10 -0.89 -13.16
N ALA A 44 -6.44 -2.05 -13.09
CA ALA A 44 -5.22 -2.19 -12.29
C ALA A 44 -4.11 -1.26 -12.78
N ILE A 45 -3.98 -1.08 -14.09
CA ILE A 45 -3.00 -0.17 -14.69
C ILE A 45 -3.40 1.29 -14.44
N ASP A 46 -4.63 1.67 -14.76
CA ASP A 46 -5.09 3.08 -14.71
C ASP A 46 -5.15 3.63 -13.27
N PHE A 47 -5.52 2.78 -12.32
CA PHE A 47 -5.66 3.16 -10.91
C PHE A 47 -4.47 2.78 -10.03
N ASN A 48 -3.37 2.27 -10.61
CA ASN A 48 -2.19 1.81 -9.87
C ASN A 48 -2.51 0.78 -8.77
N LEU A 49 -3.37 -0.19 -9.09
CA LEU A 49 -3.79 -1.24 -8.17
C LEU A 49 -2.99 -2.53 -8.41
N ARG A 50 -2.98 -3.37 -7.38
CA ARG A 50 -2.49 -4.75 -7.51
C ARG A 50 -3.30 -5.46 -8.60
N LEU A 51 -2.61 -6.07 -9.56
CA LEU A 51 -3.25 -6.91 -10.55
C LEU A 51 -3.63 -8.25 -9.89
N SER A 52 -4.92 -8.51 -9.72
CA SER A 52 -5.43 -9.82 -9.33
C SER A 52 -6.81 -10.03 -9.94
N CYS A 53 -6.87 -10.90 -10.95
CA CYS A 53 -8.09 -11.17 -11.71
C CYS A 53 -8.68 -12.54 -11.35
N ALA A 54 -8.45 -13.00 -10.11
CA ALA A 54 -8.78 -14.36 -9.63
C ALA A 54 -10.27 -14.72 -9.69
N GLN A 55 -11.17 -13.74 -9.83
CA GLN A 55 -12.61 -13.98 -9.94
C GLN A 55 -13.04 -14.40 -11.36
N ILE A 56 -12.12 -14.37 -12.33
CA ILE A 56 -12.41 -14.64 -13.73
C ILE A 56 -12.06 -16.11 -14.00
N PRO A 57 -13.04 -17.00 -14.19
CA PRO A 57 -12.78 -18.40 -14.52
C PRO A 57 -12.07 -18.52 -15.87
N ASP A 58 -11.34 -19.62 -16.08
CA ASP A 58 -10.68 -19.99 -17.34
C ASP A 58 -9.56 -19.06 -17.84
N VAL A 59 -8.94 -18.28 -16.95
CA VAL A 59 -7.70 -17.57 -17.27
C VAL A 59 -6.55 -18.59 -17.28
N ASN A 60 -6.17 -19.07 -18.48
CA ASN A 60 -5.03 -19.98 -18.67
C ASN A 60 -3.67 -19.39 -18.28
N ARG A 61 -3.61 -18.08 -17.98
CA ARG A 61 -2.41 -17.33 -17.62
C ARG A 61 -2.42 -17.01 -16.14
N THR A 62 -1.30 -17.22 -15.46
CA THR A 62 -1.19 -16.88 -14.04
C THR A 62 -1.14 -15.36 -13.83
N ASP A 63 -1.62 -14.87 -12.68
CA ASP A 63 -1.52 -13.45 -12.29
C ASP A 63 -0.08 -12.92 -12.46
N ASN A 64 0.93 -13.72 -12.11
CA ASN A 64 2.34 -13.33 -12.22
C ASN A 64 2.81 -13.13 -13.67
N GLU A 65 2.33 -13.94 -14.60
CA GLU A 65 2.65 -13.79 -16.03
C GLU A 65 1.99 -12.55 -16.63
N MET A 66 0.75 -12.25 -16.22
CA MET A 66 0.08 -11.01 -16.62
C MET A 66 0.79 -9.78 -16.05
N ILE A 67 1.13 -9.78 -14.74
CA ILE A 67 1.90 -8.70 -14.10
C ILE A 67 3.21 -8.46 -14.82
N ARG A 68 3.98 -9.53 -15.11
CA ARG A 68 5.25 -9.43 -15.83
C ARG A 68 5.07 -8.83 -17.21
N CYS A 69 4.10 -9.32 -17.99
CA CYS A 69 3.82 -8.78 -19.32
C CYS A 69 3.49 -7.28 -19.26
N VAL A 70 2.55 -6.89 -18.39
CA VAL A 70 2.13 -5.48 -18.27
C VAL A 70 3.31 -4.60 -17.88
N GLN A 71 4.13 -5.00 -16.91
CA GLN A 71 5.29 -4.22 -16.49
C GLN A 71 6.31 -4.08 -17.64
N THR A 72 6.63 -5.16 -18.35
CA THR A 72 7.56 -5.14 -19.50
C THR A 72 7.04 -4.23 -20.61
N GLU A 73 5.73 -4.23 -20.90
CA GLU A 73 5.15 -3.36 -21.94
C GLU A 73 5.10 -1.88 -21.53
N LEU A 74 4.90 -1.58 -20.24
CA LEU A 74 4.83 -0.20 -19.76
C LEU A 74 6.21 0.45 -19.60
N HIS A 75 7.19 -0.30 -19.09
CA HIS A 75 8.47 0.21 -18.58
C HIS A 75 9.71 -0.44 -19.24
N GLY A 76 9.54 -1.55 -19.97
CA GLY A 76 10.62 -2.29 -20.62
C GLY A 76 11.16 -3.45 -19.78
N GLU A 77 11.89 -4.36 -20.45
CA GLU A 77 12.46 -5.55 -19.82
C GLU A 77 13.54 -5.18 -18.79
N ASN A 78 14.37 -4.18 -19.08
CA ASN A 78 15.42 -3.73 -18.15
C ASN A 78 14.84 -3.25 -16.82
N ASP A 79 13.78 -2.43 -16.86
CA ASP A 79 13.06 -2.01 -15.66
C ASP A 79 12.44 -3.21 -14.94
N THR A 80 11.79 -4.12 -15.68
CA THR A 80 11.13 -5.29 -15.08
C THR A 80 12.13 -6.23 -14.40
N MET A 81 13.34 -6.37 -14.97
CA MET A 81 14.44 -7.12 -14.39
C MET A 81 15.04 -6.43 -13.18
N GLU A 82 15.06 -5.10 -13.14
CA GLU A 82 15.51 -4.38 -11.97
C GLU A 82 14.62 -4.73 -10.78
N THR A 83 13.32 -4.39 -10.81
CA THR A 83 12.39 -4.65 -9.70
C THR A 83 11.00 -5.00 -10.22
N GLY A 84 10.69 -6.29 -10.34
CA GLY A 84 9.35 -6.77 -10.71
C GLY A 84 8.83 -7.91 -9.85
N ILE A 85 7.75 -8.55 -10.31
CA ILE A 85 7.07 -9.66 -9.64
C ILE A 85 7.98 -10.86 -9.33
N GLY A 86 9.08 -11.02 -10.08
CA GLY A 86 10.09 -12.06 -9.81
C GLY A 86 10.73 -11.95 -8.43
N HIS A 87 10.76 -10.75 -7.85
CA HIS A 87 11.39 -10.49 -6.55
C HIS A 87 10.45 -10.66 -5.35
N LEU A 88 9.24 -11.21 -5.55
CA LEU A 88 8.27 -11.38 -4.47
C LEU A 88 8.82 -12.22 -3.30
N GLY A 89 9.73 -13.15 -3.58
CA GLY A 89 10.44 -13.93 -2.57
C GLY A 89 11.31 -13.07 -1.64
N CYS A 90 11.86 -11.95 -2.12
CA CYS A 90 12.69 -11.05 -1.31
C CYS A 90 11.89 -10.24 -0.29
N CYS A 91 10.56 -10.11 -0.44
CA CYS A 91 9.73 -9.50 0.59
C CYS A 91 9.76 -10.28 1.92
N GLN A 92 10.20 -11.55 1.92
CA GLN A 92 10.32 -12.35 3.15
C GLN A 92 11.29 -11.73 4.18
N THR A 93 12.23 -10.89 3.73
CA THR A 93 13.09 -10.06 4.61
C THR A 93 12.29 -9.27 5.65
N PHE A 94 11.11 -8.76 5.27
CA PHE A 94 10.28 -7.93 6.15
C PHE A 94 9.29 -8.75 7.00
N LYS A 95 9.20 -10.07 6.79
CA LYS A 95 8.21 -10.90 7.48
C LYS A 95 8.57 -11.04 8.95
N ASN A 96 7.58 -11.01 9.85
CA ASN A 96 7.75 -11.08 11.31
C ASN A 96 8.90 -10.19 11.83
N ASP A 97 9.01 -8.96 11.34
CA ASP A 97 9.87 -7.93 11.92
C ASP A 97 9.24 -7.41 13.22
N GLN A 98 9.90 -7.57 14.36
CA GLN A 98 9.35 -7.15 15.65
C GLN A 98 9.29 -5.62 15.79
N THR A 99 10.04 -4.90 14.97
CA THR A 99 10.02 -3.43 14.92
C THR A 99 8.93 -2.88 13.98
N ASP A 100 8.24 -3.77 13.24
CA ASP A 100 7.08 -3.47 12.40
C ASP A 100 5.92 -4.42 12.78
N PRO A 101 5.25 -4.19 13.93
CA PRO A 101 4.24 -5.11 14.46
C PRO A 101 3.00 -5.24 13.57
N ARG A 102 2.76 -4.28 12.68
CA ARG A 102 1.66 -4.32 11.70
C ARG A 102 2.09 -4.94 10.38
N SER A 103 3.36 -5.33 10.23
CA SER A 103 3.93 -5.86 8.99
C SER A 103 3.69 -4.92 7.80
N MET A 104 3.69 -3.61 8.04
CA MET A 104 3.49 -2.58 7.02
C MET A 104 4.47 -2.77 5.87
N CYS A 105 5.75 -2.95 6.14
CA CYS A 105 6.78 -3.09 5.12
C CYS A 105 6.63 -4.39 4.32
N TYR A 106 6.22 -5.49 4.97
CA TYR A 106 5.93 -6.74 4.27
C TYR A 106 4.74 -6.58 3.30
N VAL A 107 3.65 -5.97 3.77
CA VAL A 107 2.45 -5.72 2.96
C VAL A 107 2.76 -4.76 1.82
N THR A 108 3.46 -3.66 2.09
CA THR A 108 3.90 -2.66 1.11
C THR A 108 4.77 -3.30 0.02
N CYS A 109 5.79 -4.07 0.40
CA CYS A 109 6.62 -4.80 -0.56
C CYS A 109 5.80 -5.69 -1.48
N ARG A 110 4.90 -6.51 -0.93
CA ARG A 110 4.06 -7.37 -1.76
C ARG A 110 3.09 -6.57 -2.61
N PHE A 111 2.51 -5.48 -2.12
CA PHE A 111 1.60 -4.64 -2.89
C PHE A 111 2.31 -4.09 -4.13
N PHE A 112 3.41 -3.36 -3.95
CA PHE A 112 4.12 -2.71 -5.05
C PHE A 112 4.71 -3.70 -6.05
N LEU A 113 5.17 -4.88 -5.62
CA LEU A 113 5.64 -5.90 -6.57
C LEU A 113 4.53 -6.55 -7.39
N HIS A 114 3.26 -6.50 -6.95
CA HIS A 114 2.11 -6.94 -7.75
C HIS A 114 1.41 -5.79 -8.51
N THR A 115 1.86 -4.55 -8.36
CA THR A 115 1.31 -3.39 -9.10
C THR A 115 2.19 -3.14 -10.33
N PRO A 116 1.75 -3.53 -11.55
CA PRO A 116 2.62 -3.49 -12.73
C PRO A 116 2.80 -2.10 -13.34
N SER A 117 2.00 -1.11 -12.91
CA SER A 117 2.03 0.27 -13.44
C SER A 117 3.11 1.17 -12.86
N PHE A 118 3.73 0.75 -11.75
CA PHE A 118 4.90 1.42 -11.19
C PHE A 118 6.17 0.89 -11.85
N ASN A 119 7.09 1.81 -12.15
CA ASN A 119 8.44 1.43 -12.56
C ASN A 119 9.28 0.98 -11.35
N SER A 120 10.47 0.44 -11.60
CA SER A 120 11.34 -0.07 -10.54
C SER A 120 11.77 0.98 -9.53
N SER A 121 12.11 2.19 -9.97
CA SER A 121 12.52 3.27 -9.08
C SER A 121 11.40 3.63 -8.09
N GLU A 122 10.17 3.75 -8.58
CA GLU A 122 8.99 4.03 -7.74
C GLU A 122 8.72 2.88 -6.75
N LYS A 123 8.81 1.62 -7.20
CA LYS A 123 8.64 0.46 -6.31
C LYS A 123 9.68 0.44 -5.21
N LEU A 124 10.95 0.62 -5.56
CA LEU A 124 12.06 0.64 -4.61
C LEU A 124 11.89 1.75 -3.58
N TYR A 125 11.56 2.97 -4.04
CA TYR A 125 11.29 4.10 -3.16
C TYR A 125 10.17 3.81 -2.16
N MET A 126 9.03 3.28 -2.63
CA MET A 126 7.89 2.98 -1.75
C MET A 126 8.18 1.85 -0.76
N ILE A 127 9.06 0.91 -1.11
CA ILE A 127 9.49 -0.18 -0.23
C ILE A 127 10.50 0.31 0.81
N GLU A 128 11.42 1.19 0.41
CA GLU A 128 12.38 1.83 1.31
C GLU A 128 11.66 2.66 2.37
N GLU A 129 10.73 3.51 1.93
CA GLU A 129 9.96 4.47 2.73
C GLU A 129 8.73 3.88 3.43
N CYS A 130 8.57 2.55 3.48
CA CYS A 130 7.46 1.92 4.20
C CYS A 130 7.45 2.26 5.71
N ARG A 131 8.56 2.79 6.23
CA ARG A 131 8.72 3.34 7.59
C ARG A 131 9.90 4.31 7.63
N LEU A 132 9.93 5.17 8.66
CA LEU A 132 10.96 6.21 8.83
C LEU A 132 12.40 5.68 8.89
N THR A 133 12.62 4.50 9.44
CA THR A 133 13.95 3.87 9.48
C THR A 133 13.80 2.41 9.11
N ASN A 134 14.29 2.05 7.92
CA ASN A 134 14.13 0.73 7.35
C ASN A 134 15.45 0.00 7.12
N PRO A 135 16.12 -0.51 8.18
CA PRO A 135 17.39 -1.21 8.04
C PRO A 135 17.26 -2.51 7.24
N LEU A 136 16.06 -3.10 7.17
CA LEU A 136 15.77 -4.29 6.38
C LEU A 136 15.71 -4.03 4.87
N TYR A 137 15.68 -2.77 4.42
CA TYR A 137 15.71 -2.46 3.00
C TYR A 137 17.00 -2.92 2.32
N THR A 138 18.15 -2.80 2.99
CA THR A 138 19.44 -3.29 2.46
C THR A 138 19.39 -4.80 2.21
N CYS A 139 18.85 -5.57 3.17
CA CYS A 139 18.62 -7.01 3.04
C CYS A 139 17.69 -7.38 1.88
N PHE A 140 16.64 -6.58 1.66
CA PHE A 140 15.76 -6.76 0.49
C PHE A 140 16.52 -6.51 -0.82
N ASN A 141 17.31 -5.44 -0.87
CA ASN A 141 18.07 -5.07 -2.05
C ASN A 141 19.17 -6.08 -2.40
N ASP A 142 19.84 -6.64 -1.38
CA ASP A 142 20.84 -7.70 -1.56
C ASP A 142 20.19 -8.96 -2.14
N CYS A 143 19.04 -9.38 -1.59
CA CYS A 143 18.27 -10.51 -2.12
C CYS A 143 17.91 -10.31 -3.60
N ARG A 144 17.41 -9.13 -3.96
CA ARG A 144 17.03 -8.79 -5.35
C ARG A 144 18.24 -8.80 -6.28
N THR A 145 19.37 -8.24 -5.85
CA THR A 145 20.61 -8.21 -6.63
C THR A 145 21.11 -9.63 -6.92
N VAL A 146 21.19 -10.47 -5.88
CA VAL A 146 21.57 -11.90 -6.05
C VAL A 146 20.58 -12.63 -6.96
N HIS A 147 19.28 -12.38 -6.81
CA HIS A 147 18.26 -12.97 -7.68
C HIS A 147 18.50 -12.62 -9.16
N ASN A 148 18.82 -11.35 -9.44
CA ASN A 148 19.12 -10.88 -10.79
C ASN A 148 20.41 -11.47 -11.36
N GLU A 149 21.46 -11.57 -10.56
CA GLU A 149 22.70 -12.23 -10.95
C GLU A 149 22.48 -13.70 -11.30
N ASN A 150 21.75 -14.44 -10.47
CA ASN A 150 21.45 -15.85 -10.70
C ASN A 150 20.58 -16.02 -11.96
N LYS A 151 19.58 -15.16 -12.14
CA LYS A 151 18.74 -15.15 -13.35
C LYS A 151 19.58 -14.89 -14.61
N ALA A 152 20.53 -13.95 -14.57
CA ALA A 152 21.41 -13.65 -15.69
C ALA A 152 22.35 -14.82 -16.05
N LYS A 153 22.74 -15.61 -15.05
CA LYS A 153 23.54 -16.84 -15.24
C LYS A 153 22.71 -18.06 -15.66
N GLY A 154 21.38 -17.96 -15.67
CA GLY A 154 20.48 -19.10 -15.90
C GLY A 154 20.46 -20.10 -14.75
N GLU A 155 20.88 -19.68 -13.56
CA GLU A 155 20.89 -20.49 -12.35
C GLU A 155 19.50 -20.58 -11.74
N MET A 156 19.28 -21.63 -10.94
CA MET A 156 18.02 -21.78 -10.21
C MET A 156 17.83 -20.61 -9.25
N LEU A 157 16.68 -19.95 -9.36
CA LEU A 157 16.33 -18.85 -8.47
C LEU A 157 16.25 -19.35 -7.04
N THR A 158 17.15 -18.84 -6.20
CA THR A 158 17.20 -19.21 -4.79
C THR A 158 16.10 -18.49 -4.03
N MET A 159 15.46 -19.22 -3.12
CA MET A 159 14.57 -18.62 -2.13
C MET A 159 15.41 -17.72 -1.20
N TYR A 160 14.80 -16.65 -0.66
CA TYR A 160 15.46 -15.77 0.30
C TYR A 160 16.08 -16.59 1.44
N ASN A 161 17.39 -16.40 1.63
CA ASN A 161 18.15 -17.00 2.72
C ASN A 161 18.54 -15.88 3.70
N GLU A 162 18.02 -15.94 4.92
CA GLU A 162 18.24 -14.92 5.93
C GLU A 162 19.69 -14.98 6.44
N THR A 163 20.40 -13.85 6.37
CA THR A 163 21.73 -13.72 6.95
C THR A 163 21.64 -13.34 8.43
N GLU A 164 22.70 -13.62 9.21
CA GLU A 164 22.76 -13.21 10.62
C GLU A 164 22.57 -11.69 10.81
N LEU A 165 23.12 -10.90 9.88
CA LEU A 165 22.93 -9.44 9.87
C LEU A 165 21.45 -9.07 9.70
N CYS A 166 20.77 -9.65 8.72
CA CYS A 166 19.35 -9.38 8.48
C CYS A 166 18.46 -9.85 9.64
N ALA A 167 18.79 -11.00 10.24
CA ALA A 167 18.12 -11.49 11.44
C ALA A 167 18.30 -10.52 12.62
N SER A 168 19.47 -9.87 12.74
CA SER A 168 19.73 -8.90 13.81
C SER A 168 18.85 -7.65 13.72
N TYR A 169 18.50 -7.20 12.51
CA TYR A 169 17.64 -6.04 12.30
C TYR A 169 16.16 -6.29 12.68
N ARG A 170 15.71 -7.55 12.69
CA ARG A 170 14.32 -7.93 13.01
C ARG A 170 14.04 -8.02 14.50
N LYS A 171 15.08 -8.12 15.32
CA LYS A 171 14.93 -8.20 16.78
C LYS A 171 14.61 -6.82 17.31
N LYS A 172 13.57 -6.72 18.15
CA LYS A 172 13.37 -5.54 19.00
C LYS A 172 14.70 -5.36 19.76
N LYS A 173 15.26 -4.15 19.81
CA LYS A 173 16.35 -3.87 20.75
C LYS A 173 15.87 -4.43 22.08
N GLU A 174 16.57 -5.43 22.60
CA GLU A 174 16.23 -6.02 23.91
C GLU A 174 15.96 -4.84 24.82
N GLU A 175 14.76 -4.80 25.40
CA GLU A 175 14.42 -3.79 26.38
C GLU A 175 15.58 -3.80 27.36
N ILE A 176 16.42 -2.76 27.30
CA ILE A 176 17.51 -2.58 28.26
C ILE A 176 16.81 -2.78 29.59
N PRO A 177 17.19 -3.80 30.39
CA PRO A 177 16.52 -4.10 31.64
C PRO A 177 16.40 -2.77 32.34
N SER A 178 15.18 -2.27 32.51
CA SER A 178 14.95 -0.96 33.10
C SER A 178 15.70 -1.00 34.42
N THR A 179 16.86 -0.34 34.49
CA THR A 179 17.61 -0.23 35.72
C THR A 179 16.59 0.29 36.71
N PRO A 180 16.27 -0.43 37.80
CA PRO A 180 15.21 -0.01 38.69
C PRO A 180 15.58 1.40 39.14
N THR A 181 14.84 2.38 38.63
CA THR A 181 14.93 3.74 39.13
C THR A 181 14.62 3.61 40.61
N PRO A 182 15.50 4.02 41.53
CA PRO A 182 15.16 4.07 42.93
C PRO A 182 13.88 4.91 43.04
N LEU A 183 12.78 4.24 43.37
CA LEU A 183 11.53 4.90 43.71
C LEU A 183 11.84 5.67 44.99
N ASP A 184 12.12 6.97 44.84
CA ASP A 184 11.89 7.90 45.94
C ASP A 184 10.42 7.73 46.33
N GLU A 185 10.21 7.20 47.54
CA GLU A 185 8.93 7.05 48.21
C GLU A 185 8.27 8.43 48.36
N VAL A 186 7.53 8.88 47.35
CA VAL A 186 6.54 9.95 47.53
C VAL A 186 5.24 9.27 47.94
N GLN A 187 5.03 9.20 49.26
CA GLN A 187 3.75 8.83 49.87
C GLN A 187 2.64 9.75 49.34
N PHE A 188 1.83 9.25 48.40
CA PHE A 188 0.54 9.84 48.08
C PHE A 188 -0.48 9.37 49.10
N ASN A 189 -0.90 10.30 49.96
CA ASN A 189 -1.96 10.10 50.92
C ASN A 189 -3.27 9.69 50.22
N GLN A 190 -3.90 8.66 50.80
CA GLN A 190 -5.20 8.13 50.45
C GLN A 190 -6.27 9.24 50.53
N ILE A 191 -7.00 9.46 49.43
CA ILE A 191 -8.30 10.13 49.45
C ILE A 191 -9.35 9.03 49.34
N ALA A 192 -10.24 9.02 50.33
CA ALA A 192 -11.27 8.03 50.57
C ALA A 192 -12.26 7.90 49.39
N GLU A 193 -12.65 6.65 49.14
CA GLU A 193 -13.70 6.25 48.21
C GLU A 193 -15.08 6.51 48.87
N ASP A 194 -15.95 7.26 48.18
CA ASP A 194 -17.39 7.31 48.45
C ASP A 194 -18.08 6.25 47.58
N GLU A 195 -18.83 5.35 48.23
CA GLU A 195 -19.64 4.30 47.59
C GLU A 195 -20.81 4.86 46.78
N PRO A 196 -21.03 4.43 45.52
CA PRO A 196 -22.31 4.65 44.84
C PRO A 196 -23.29 3.50 45.12
N THR A 197 -24.51 3.90 45.47
CA THR A 197 -25.70 3.06 45.71
C THR A 197 -26.12 2.23 44.49
N PRO A 198 -26.82 1.10 44.71
CA PRO A 198 -27.29 0.21 43.64
C PRO A 198 -28.51 0.83 42.93
N VAL A 199 -28.48 0.85 41.60
CA VAL A 199 -29.62 1.20 40.74
C VAL A 199 -30.29 -0.09 40.26
N ASP A 200 -31.60 -0.15 40.45
CA ASP A 200 -32.47 -1.27 40.12
C ASP A 200 -32.45 -1.66 38.64
N VAL A 201 -32.48 -2.98 38.42
CA VAL A 201 -32.46 -3.64 37.11
C VAL A 201 -33.89 -3.74 36.57
N GLU A 202 -34.21 -2.98 35.53
CA GLU A 202 -35.45 -3.13 34.76
C GLU A 202 -35.24 -4.08 33.55
N GLN A 203 -36.00 -5.17 33.53
CA GLN A 203 -36.02 -6.17 32.47
C GLN A 203 -36.61 -5.59 31.17
N THR A 204 -35.84 -5.67 30.07
CA THR A 204 -36.35 -5.45 28.71
C THR A 204 -36.13 -6.66 27.79
N THR A 205 -37.17 -6.90 27.00
CA THR A 205 -37.48 -7.95 26.03
C THR A 205 -36.49 -8.11 24.85
N PRO A 206 -36.57 -9.20 24.05
CA PRO A 206 -35.50 -9.56 23.12
C PRO A 206 -35.47 -8.66 21.88
N VAL A 207 -34.30 -8.07 21.61
CA VAL A 207 -34.01 -7.28 20.42
C VAL A 207 -33.27 -8.13 19.39
N THR A 208 -33.84 -8.20 18.19
CA THR A 208 -33.26 -8.78 16.98
C THR A 208 -31.92 -8.13 16.64
N GLN A 209 -30.87 -8.94 16.51
CA GLN A 209 -29.49 -8.51 16.29
C GLN A 209 -29.31 -7.97 14.86
N LYS A 210 -29.37 -6.64 14.69
CA LYS A 210 -28.79 -5.94 13.53
C LYS A 210 -27.30 -5.72 13.80
N VAL A 211 -26.46 -6.18 12.88
CA VAL A 211 -25.01 -5.99 12.88
C VAL A 211 -24.70 -4.49 12.75
N ALA A 212 -24.18 -3.89 13.83
CA ALA A 212 -23.73 -2.50 13.85
C ALA A 212 -22.39 -2.36 13.11
N ARG A 213 -22.29 -1.37 12.22
CA ARG A 213 -21.02 -0.92 11.63
C ARG A 213 -20.18 -0.22 12.71
N PRO A 214 -18.84 -0.36 12.67
CA PRO A 214 -17.95 0.41 13.53
C PRO A 214 -18.03 1.91 13.23
N PRO A 215 -17.77 2.78 14.22
CA PRO A 215 -17.81 4.22 14.06
C PRO A 215 -16.69 4.71 13.14
N LEU A 216 -17.04 5.65 12.25
CA LEU A 216 -16.12 6.42 11.43
C LEU A 216 -15.23 7.28 12.34
N ILE A 217 -13.91 7.14 12.20
CA ILE A 217 -12.93 8.02 12.83
C ILE A 217 -12.79 9.26 11.94
N ASP A 218 -13.20 10.41 12.45
CA ASP A 218 -13.08 11.72 11.78
C ASP A 218 -11.62 12.21 11.85
N TYR A 219 -10.86 11.98 10.78
CA TYR A 219 -9.53 12.55 10.60
C TYR A 219 -9.64 13.95 10.00
N LYS A 220 -9.78 14.98 10.85
CA LYS A 220 -9.56 16.37 10.43
C LYS A 220 -8.08 16.60 10.12
N ALA A 221 -7.74 16.51 8.83
CA ALA A 221 -6.45 16.94 8.32
C ALA A 221 -6.36 18.47 8.36
N GLY A 222 -5.45 19.00 9.19
CA GLY A 222 -5.08 20.42 9.16
C GLY A 222 -4.27 20.72 7.91
N THR A 223 -4.87 21.43 6.95
CA THR A 223 -4.19 21.86 5.72
C THR A 223 -3.20 22.99 6.04
N ILE A 224 -1.90 22.71 5.92
CA ILE A 224 -0.88 23.77 5.86
C ILE A 224 -0.77 24.19 4.38
N ALA A 225 -1.30 25.36 4.06
CA ALA A 225 -1.27 25.89 2.70
C ALA A 225 0.17 26.25 2.28
N GLY A 226 0.64 25.68 1.15
CA GLY A 226 1.82 26.20 0.43
C GLY A 226 2.83 25.19 -0.10
N LEU A 227 2.67 23.89 0.13
CA LEU A 227 3.54 22.86 -0.43
C LEU A 227 2.82 22.05 -1.51
N PRO A 228 3.47 21.70 -2.64
CA PRO A 228 2.87 20.84 -3.64
C PRO A 228 2.63 19.44 -3.05
N ALA A 229 1.42 18.92 -3.22
CA ALA A 229 1.01 17.62 -2.69
C ALA A 229 1.98 16.51 -3.13
N THR A 230 2.46 15.75 -2.16
CA THR A 230 3.30 14.59 -2.39
C THR A 230 2.57 13.56 -3.26
N PRO A 231 3.27 12.68 -3.98
CA PRO A 231 2.65 11.56 -4.71
C PRO A 231 1.73 10.72 -3.82
N LEU A 232 2.07 10.58 -2.53
CA LEU A 232 1.27 9.89 -1.52
C LEU A 232 -0.04 10.62 -1.19
N GLU A 233 0.00 11.95 -1.01
CA GLU A 233 -1.21 12.76 -0.83
C GLU A 233 -2.12 12.74 -2.07
N ARG A 234 -1.55 12.72 -3.28
CA ARG A 234 -2.34 12.54 -4.51
C ARG A 234 -3.03 11.18 -4.57
N PHE A 235 -2.38 10.12 -4.10
CA PHE A 235 -3.00 8.80 -3.98
C PHE A 235 -4.14 8.81 -2.95
N PHE A 236 -3.92 9.36 -1.75
CA PHE A 236 -4.94 9.42 -0.71
C PHE A 236 -6.12 10.32 -1.07
N ASN A 237 -5.88 11.47 -1.73
CA ASN A 237 -6.95 12.34 -2.21
C ASN A 237 -7.80 11.65 -3.28
N LYS A 238 -7.17 10.90 -4.20
CA LYS A 238 -7.90 10.15 -5.23
C LYS A 238 -8.69 8.98 -4.66
N VAL A 239 -8.21 8.36 -3.58
CA VAL A 239 -8.95 7.33 -2.82
C VAL A 239 -10.09 7.97 -2.02
N ALA A 240 -9.90 9.14 -1.42
CA ALA A 240 -10.95 9.88 -0.72
C ALA A 240 -12.08 10.32 -1.68
N ASP A 241 -11.73 10.82 -2.87
CA ASP A 241 -12.70 11.19 -3.91
C ASP A 241 -13.54 9.98 -4.37
N LEU A 242 -12.93 8.79 -4.47
CA LEU A 242 -13.63 7.54 -4.80
C LEU A 242 -14.60 7.09 -3.71
N ILE A 243 -14.26 7.32 -2.43
CA ILE A 243 -15.14 7.03 -1.29
C ILE A 243 -16.30 8.02 -1.23
N ASP A 244 -16.07 9.30 -1.56
CA ASP A 244 -17.12 10.33 -1.58
C ASP A 244 -18.10 10.12 -2.75
N LEU A 245 -17.61 9.62 -3.88
CA LEU A 245 -18.44 9.16 -5.01
C LEU A 245 -19.34 7.97 -4.65
N GLU A 246 -18.88 7.01 -3.84
CA GLU A 246 -19.73 5.93 -3.31
C GLU A 246 -20.81 6.45 -2.34
N GLY A 247 -20.51 7.51 -1.58
CA GLY A 247 -21.49 8.20 -0.72
C GLY A 247 -22.61 8.84 -1.55
N HIS A 248 -22.24 9.62 -2.56
CA HIS A 248 -23.20 10.30 -3.44
C HIS A 248 -24.02 9.35 -4.33
N LEU A 249 -23.46 8.21 -4.74
CA LEU A 249 -24.19 7.22 -5.52
C LEU A 249 -25.25 6.49 -4.69
N LYS A 250 -25.04 6.36 -3.38
CA LYS A 250 -26.02 5.79 -2.45
C LYS A 250 -27.22 6.69 -2.23
N ASP A 251 -26.98 7.99 -2.08
CA ASP A 251 -28.05 8.99 -1.94
C ASP A 251 -28.91 9.11 -3.20
N LEU A 252 -28.37 8.76 -4.38
CA LEU A 252 -29.10 8.73 -5.65
C LEU A 252 -29.91 7.43 -5.86
N LEU A 253 -29.51 6.32 -5.24
CA LEU A 253 -30.17 5.02 -5.37
C LEU A 253 -31.27 4.78 -4.32
N ASP A 254 -31.29 5.56 -3.25
CA ASP A 254 -32.37 5.54 -2.23
C ASP A 254 -33.57 6.45 -2.61
N LEU A 255 -33.64 6.91 -3.86
CA LEU A 255 -34.71 7.78 -4.40
C LEU A 255 -35.67 7.09 -5.39
N GLU A 256 -35.62 5.76 -5.54
CA GLU A 256 -36.63 4.94 -6.24
C GLU A 256 -37.41 4.04 -5.27
#